data_AF-W2SS45-F1
#
_entry.id   AF-W2SS45-F1
#
_cell.length_a   1.000
_cell.length_b   1.000
_cell.length_c   1.000
_cell.angle_alpha   90.00
_cell.angle_beta   90.00
_cell.angle_gamma   90.00
#
_symmetry.space_group_name_H-M   'P 1'
#
loop_
_entity.id
_entity.type
_entity.pdbx_description
1 polymer ?
#
loop_
_entity_poly.entity_id
_entity_poly.type
_entity_poly.pdbx_seq_one_letter_code
_entity_poly.pdbx_strand_id
1 'polypeptide(L)'
;MRGEAALVVLETLSDSIETDPAGNNLCFLLFGFKPTVDISGQLYDIDAPPTGFHQVLSILEQFIAAPDPFQLRFSALIEPAFRLLQRLVSVDCIFSSSVLRFVRSMNLIQQLVTSPFLSTPLSQNHSDGPTLLSVTRMISGSILHLAALEVSSLLKSGHFNQPHEIYSTLLEPSEAVISHEETTEGGVNNLLFSLLRHGHIDLTEEIDYPRLVHFNAQKLHALFDTCKTTTVFNIAQYDILYLHALLTREIVSTQAEDPTAATRVSRYFLLFI
;
A
#
# COMPACT_ATOMS: atom_id res chain seq x y z
N MET A 1 -14.48 15.48 2.09
CA MET A 1 -15.29 15.32 3.32
C MET A 1 -15.56 13.86 3.71
N ARG A 2 -16.48 13.11 3.06
CA ARG A 2 -16.83 11.74 3.55
C ARG A 2 -15.71 10.69 3.38
N GLY A 3 -14.97 10.73 2.26
CA GLY A 3 -13.84 9.80 2.02
C GLY A 3 -12.64 10.09 2.92
N GLU A 4 -12.30 11.37 3.13
CA GLU A 4 -11.22 11.79 4.04
C GLU A 4 -11.50 11.41 5.49
N ALA A 5 -12.75 11.54 5.96
CA ALA A 5 -13.12 11.09 7.29
C ALA A 5 -12.94 9.57 7.46
N ALA A 6 -13.33 8.78 6.45
CA ALA A 6 -13.14 7.33 6.48
C ALA A 6 -11.65 6.95 6.45
N LEU A 7 -10.83 7.67 5.68
CA LEU A 7 -9.38 7.50 5.63
C LEU A 7 -8.77 7.72 7.03
N VAL A 8 -9.06 8.85 7.66
CA VAL A 8 -8.56 9.18 9.00
C VAL A 8 -9.00 8.12 10.03
N VAL A 9 -10.22 7.59 9.91
CA VAL A 9 -10.68 6.49 10.76
C VAL A 9 -9.83 5.24 10.54
N LEU A 10 -9.60 4.80 9.30
CA LEU A 10 -8.76 3.62 9.03
C LEU A 10 -7.32 3.79 9.52
N GLU A 11 -6.74 4.97 9.34
CA GLU A 11 -5.41 5.31 9.85
C GLU A 11 -5.37 5.25 11.38
N THR A 12 -6.33 5.88 12.06
CA THR A 12 -6.42 5.86 13.53
C THR A 12 -6.58 4.44 14.07
N LEU A 13 -7.37 3.59 13.39
CA LEU A 13 -7.53 2.19 13.77
C LEU A 13 -6.23 1.41 13.59
N SER A 14 -5.53 1.61 12.46
CA SER A 14 -4.24 0.98 12.17
C SER A 14 -3.19 1.36 13.21
N ASP A 15 -3.07 2.66 13.51
CA ASP A 15 -2.14 3.19 14.51
C ASP A 15 -2.43 2.66 15.91
N SER A 16 -3.72 2.46 16.24
CA SER A 16 -4.10 1.88 17.53
C SER A 16 -3.63 0.44 17.70
N ILE A 17 -3.61 -0.37 16.63
CA ILE A 17 -3.09 -1.73 16.65
C ILE A 17 -1.57 -1.71 16.72
N GLU A 18 -0.91 -0.81 15.98
CA GLU A 18 0.54 -0.67 16.01
C GLU A 18 1.05 -0.26 17.40
N THR A 19 0.32 0.60 18.09
CA THR A 19 0.70 1.09 19.42
C THR A 19 0.51 0.04 20.52
N ASP A 20 -0.58 -0.72 20.45
CA ASP A 20 -0.90 -1.76 21.43
C ASP A 20 -1.51 -3.01 20.74
N PRO A 21 -0.68 -3.87 20.12
CA PRO A 21 -1.15 -5.02 19.35
C PRO A 21 -1.64 -6.16 20.25
N ALA A 22 -1.24 -6.18 21.53
CA ALA A 22 -1.54 -7.24 22.48
C ALA A 22 -2.60 -6.86 23.53
N GLY A 23 -2.87 -5.57 23.74
CA GLY A 23 -3.90 -5.09 24.63
C GLY A 23 -5.24 -4.82 23.94
N ASN A 24 -6.18 -4.27 24.71
CA ASN A 24 -7.47 -3.82 24.18
C ASN A 24 -7.32 -2.40 23.62
N ASN A 25 -7.11 -2.30 22.31
CA ASN A 25 -7.04 -1.02 21.62
C ASN A 25 -8.40 -0.58 21.04
N LEU A 26 -8.41 0.66 20.53
CA LEU A 26 -9.58 1.28 19.93
C LEU A 26 -10.12 0.47 18.74
N CYS A 27 -9.24 -0.12 17.93
CA CYS A 27 -9.67 -0.92 16.79
C CYS A 27 -10.47 -2.14 17.22
N PHE A 28 -9.98 -2.90 18.19
CA PHE A 28 -10.67 -4.13 18.64
C PHE A 28 -12.04 -3.80 19.25
N LEU A 29 -12.12 -2.70 20.01
CA LEU A 29 -13.38 -2.21 20.57
C LEU A 29 -14.38 -1.81 19.49
N LEU A 30 -13.97 -0.98 18.52
CA LEU A 30 -14.86 -0.49 17.45
C LEU A 30 -15.25 -1.59 16.47
N PHE A 31 -14.38 -2.58 16.28
CA PHE A 31 -14.71 -3.76 15.49
C PHE A 31 -15.57 -4.75 16.25
N GLY A 32 -15.72 -4.61 17.57
CA GLY A 32 -16.54 -5.49 18.38
C GLY A 32 -15.95 -6.88 18.51
N PHE A 33 -14.61 -7.00 18.46
CA PHE A 33 -13.94 -8.28 18.67
C PHE A 33 -14.15 -8.75 20.10
N LYS A 34 -14.52 -10.01 20.25
CA LYS A 34 -14.64 -10.62 21.57
C LYS A 34 -13.27 -10.71 22.25
N PRO A 35 -13.07 -10.10 23.42
CA PRO A 35 -11.84 -10.29 24.18
C PRO A 35 -11.65 -11.79 24.47
N THR A 36 -10.54 -12.34 24.01
CA THR A 36 -10.22 -13.76 23.97
C THR A 36 -10.26 -14.40 25.36
N VAL A 37 -11.40 -15.00 25.72
CA VAL A 37 -11.50 -15.95 26.85
C VAL A 37 -12.10 -17.29 26.42
N ASP A 38 -12.69 -17.40 25.23
CA ASP A 38 -13.21 -18.66 24.72
C ASP A 38 -12.21 -19.40 23.82
N ILE A 39 -12.04 -20.69 24.13
CA ILE A 39 -11.26 -21.70 23.38
C ILE A 39 -11.69 -21.78 21.90
N SER A 40 -12.89 -21.28 21.57
CA SER A 40 -13.44 -21.24 20.21
C SER A 40 -12.64 -20.35 19.26
N GLY A 41 -11.97 -19.30 19.75
CA GLY A 41 -11.23 -18.33 18.92
C GLY A 41 -12.10 -17.63 17.88
N GLN A 42 -13.41 -17.49 18.14
CA GLN A 42 -14.34 -16.75 17.29
C GLN A 42 -14.22 -15.24 17.52
N LEU A 43 -14.25 -14.45 16.44
CA LEU A 43 -14.24 -12.98 16.54
C LEU A 43 -15.56 -12.40 17.04
N TYR A 44 -16.68 -13.04 16.68
CA TYR A 44 -18.04 -12.55 16.88
C TYR A 44 -18.96 -13.64 17.41
N ASP A 45 -20.09 -13.24 17.98
CA ASP A 45 -21.25 -14.12 18.17
C ASP A 45 -21.87 -14.47 16.81
N ILE A 46 -22.49 -15.65 16.71
CA ILE A 46 -23.14 -16.12 15.47
C ILE A 46 -24.19 -15.13 14.96
N ASP A 47 -24.89 -14.44 15.88
CA ASP A 47 -25.95 -13.49 15.57
C ASP A 47 -25.49 -12.02 15.70
N ALA A 48 -24.18 -11.75 15.74
CA ALA A 48 -23.67 -10.40 15.86
C ALA A 48 -23.99 -9.57 14.60
N PRO A 49 -24.42 -8.31 14.73
CA PRO A 49 -24.62 -7.44 13.59
C PRO A 49 -23.28 -7.14 12.88
N PRO A 50 -23.29 -6.80 11.59
CA PRO A 50 -22.09 -6.44 10.86
C PRO A 50 -21.39 -5.23 11.51
N THR A 51 -20.08 -5.36 11.69
CA THR A 51 -19.23 -4.38 12.37
C THR A 51 -18.38 -3.59 11.39
N GLY A 52 -17.58 -2.64 11.91
CA GLY A 52 -16.62 -1.88 11.09
C GLY A 52 -15.66 -2.77 10.30
N PHE A 53 -15.27 -3.94 10.85
CA PHE A 53 -14.40 -4.88 10.15
C PHE A 53 -15.06 -5.43 8.88
N HIS A 54 -16.37 -5.72 8.92
CA HIS A 54 -17.10 -6.21 7.75
C HIS A 54 -17.12 -5.16 6.62
N GLN A 55 -17.15 -3.88 6.96
CA GLN A 55 -17.04 -2.80 5.98
C GLN A 55 -15.65 -2.74 5.34
N VAL A 56 -14.58 -2.96 6.13
CA VAL A 56 -13.21 -3.07 5.61
C VAL A 56 -13.09 -4.25 4.64
N LEU A 57 -13.66 -5.40 4.98
CA LEU A 57 -13.67 -6.56 4.08
C LEU A 57 -14.49 -6.29 2.81
N SER A 58 -15.61 -5.58 2.92
CA SER A 58 -16.41 -5.18 1.75
C SER A 58 -15.64 -4.26 0.78
N ILE A 59 -14.73 -3.42 1.27
CA ILE A 59 -13.82 -2.63 0.41
C ILE A 59 -12.93 -3.58 -0.41
N LEU A 60 -12.36 -4.61 0.23
CA LEU A 60 -11.48 -5.58 -0.43
C LEU A 60 -12.24 -6.48 -1.41
N GLU A 61 -13.47 -6.88 -1.08
CA GLU A 61 -14.35 -7.62 -2.00
C GLU A 61 -14.68 -6.81 -3.25
N GLN A 62 -15.05 -5.54 -3.09
CA GLN A 62 -15.33 -4.66 -4.23
C GLN A 62 -14.06 -4.35 -5.04
N PHE A 63 -12.90 -4.27 -4.40
CA PHE A 63 -11.60 -4.19 -5.07
C PHE A 63 -11.37 -5.41 -5.97
N ILE A 64 -11.59 -6.63 -5.46
CA ILE A 64 -11.44 -7.87 -6.25
C ILE A 64 -12.41 -7.90 -7.43
N ALA A 65 -13.65 -7.48 -7.21
CA ALA A 65 -14.71 -7.54 -8.22
C ALA A 65 -14.59 -6.45 -9.30
N ALA A 66 -13.82 -5.39 -9.07
CA ALA A 66 -13.71 -4.28 -9.99
C ALA A 66 -12.72 -4.58 -11.13
N PRO A 67 -13.08 -4.28 -12.39
CA PRO A 67 -12.13 -4.40 -13.52
C PRO A 67 -11.02 -3.34 -13.44
N ASP A 68 -11.33 -2.16 -12.90
CA ASP A 68 -10.36 -1.10 -12.59
C ASP A 68 -10.60 -0.60 -11.16
N PRO A 69 -9.88 -1.14 -10.17
CA PRO A 69 -10.12 -0.80 -8.77
C PRO A 69 -9.80 0.66 -8.43
N PHE A 70 -8.95 1.34 -9.21
CA PHE A 70 -8.59 2.73 -8.94
C PHE A 70 -9.69 3.74 -9.32
N GLN A 71 -10.67 3.32 -10.14
CA GLN A 71 -11.86 4.10 -10.49
C GLN A 71 -13.00 3.98 -9.47
N LEU A 72 -12.85 3.12 -8.45
CA LEU A 72 -13.83 3.03 -7.38
C LEU A 72 -13.91 4.36 -6.63
N ARG A 73 -15.12 4.77 -6.24
CA ARG A 73 -15.36 6.04 -5.52
C ARG A 73 -14.64 6.14 -4.17
N PHE A 74 -14.20 4.99 -3.65
CA PHE A 74 -13.47 4.84 -2.40
C PHE A 74 -12.05 4.30 -2.64
N SER A 75 -11.48 4.47 -3.83
CA SER A 75 -10.17 3.91 -4.17
C SER A 75 -9.04 4.35 -3.22
N ALA A 76 -9.14 5.56 -2.68
CA ALA A 76 -8.25 6.07 -1.63
C ALA A 76 -8.28 5.26 -0.31
N LEU A 77 -9.30 4.43 -0.08
CA LEU A 77 -9.42 3.57 1.09
C LEU A 77 -8.86 2.15 0.87
N ILE A 78 -8.50 1.78 -0.36
CA ILE A 78 -8.03 0.42 -0.68
C ILE A 78 -6.74 0.10 0.06
N GLU A 79 -5.71 0.95 -0.12
CA GLU A 79 -4.42 0.73 0.54
C GLU A 79 -4.54 0.79 2.07
N PRO A 80 -5.24 1.77 2.69
CA PRO A 80 -5.47 1.78 4.13
C PRO A 80 -6.20 0.54 4.64
N ALA A 81 -7.14 -0.02 3.86
CA ALA A 81 -7.83 -1.27 4.21
C ALA A 81 -6.87 -2.47 4.20
N PHE A 82 -5.99 -2.57 3.20
CA PHE A 82 -4.93 -3.59 3.17
C PHE A 82 -3.98 -3.45 4.36
N ARG A 83 -3.52 -2.23 4.63
CA ARG A 83 -2.61 -1.92 5.74
C ARG A 83 -3.23 -2.32 7.08
N LEU A 84 -4.48 -1.93 7.32
CA LEU A 84 -5.20 -2.29 8.53
C LEU A 84 -5.35 -3.82 8.66
N LEU A 85 -5.71 -4.51 7.58
CA LEU A 85 -5.80 -5.97 7.59
C LEU A 85 -4.46 -6.62 7.92
N GLN A 86 -3.35 -6.15 7.34
CA GLN A 86 -2.00 -6.66 7.65
C GLN A 86 -1.64 -6.48 9.13
N ARG A 87 -1.97 -5.33 9.74
CA ARG A 87 -1.76 -5.12 11.18
C ARG A 87 -2.58 -6.12 12.01
N LEU A 88 -3.82 -6.36 11.61
CA LEU A 88 -4.69 -7.31 12.28
C LEU A 88 -4.22 -8.76 12.20
N VAL A 89 -3.59 -9.15 11.09
CA VAL A 89 -3.04 -10.52 10.91
C VAL A 89 -1.56 -10.64 11.23
N SER A 90 -0.92 -9.56 11.72
CA SER A 90 0.47 -9.57 12.16
C SER A 90 0.70 -10.60 13.27
N VAL A 91 1.91 -11.15 13.35
CA VAL A 91 2.29 -12.16 14.34
C VAL A 91 2.13 -11.65 15.78
N ASP A 92 2.28 -10.34 16.00
CA ASP A 92 2.21 -9.71 17.31
C ASP A 92 0.77 -9.37 17.76
N CYS A 93 -0.20 -9.43 16.85
CA CYS A 93 -1.59 -9.10 17.15
C CYS A 93 -2.31 -10.25 17.84
N ILE A 94 -2.93 -10.01 19.00
CA ILE A 94 -3.66 -11.04 19.77
C ILE A 94 -4.83 -11.68 19.00
N PHE A 95 -5.41 -10.94 18.05
CA PHE A 95 -6.51 -11.42 17.22
C PHE A 95 -6.07 -12.06 15.90
N SER A 96 -4.77 -12.11 15.59
CA SER A 96 -4.26 -12.56 14.29
C SER A 96 -4.80 -13.90 13.84
N SER A 97 -4.75 -14.92 14.70
CA SER A 97 -5.26 -16.26 14.37
C SER A 97 -6.78 -16.26 14.10
N SER A 98 -7.54 -15.48 14.87
CA SER A 98 -8.99 -15.36 14.71
C SER A 98 -9.37 -14.58 13.45
N VAL A 99 -8.64 -13.50 13.14
CA VAL A 99 -8.80 -12.71 11.91
C VAL A 99 -8.46 -13.55 10.68
N LEU A 100 -7.33 -14.26 10.67
CA LEU A 100 -6.98 -15.16 9.57
C LEU A 100 -8.05 -16.23 9.35
N ARG A 101 -8.57 -16.84 10.42
CA ARG A 101 -9.66 -17.83 10.33
C ARG A 101 -10.94 -17.23 9.75
N PHE A 102 -11.29 -16.01 10.16
CA PHE A 102 -12.47 -15.31 9.66
C PHE A 102 -12.34 -15.01 8.17
N VAL A 103 -11.22 -14.41 7.76
CA VAL A 103 -10.94 -14.06 6.37
C VAL A 103 -10.85 -15.32 5.48
N ARG A 104 -10.30 -16.42 6.00
CA ARG A 104 -10.29 -17.73 5.34
C ARG A 104 -11.70 -18.28 5.10
N SER A 105 -12.65 -18.07 6.03
CA SER A 105 -14.03 -18.52 5.87
C SER A 105 -14.74 -17.85 4.67
N MET A 106 -14.24 -16.69 4.25
CA MET A 106 -14.71 -15.94 3.08
C MET A 106 -13.87 -16.21 1.83
N ASN A 107 -12.83 -17.04 1.92
CA ASN A 107 -11.86 -17.32 0.87
C ASN A 107 -11.15 -16.08 0.29
N LEU A 108 -11.08 -14.99 1.06
CA LEU A 108 -10.62 -13.68 0.55
C LEU A 108 -9.18 -13.72 0.05
N ILE A 109 -8.27 -14.37 0.78
CA ILE A 109 -6.84 -14.41 0.42
C ILE A 109 -6.63 -15.16 -0.90
N GLN A 110 -7.33 -16.28 -1.11
CA GLN A 110 -7.30 -16.98 -2.39
C GLN A 110 -7.85 -16.09 -3.51
N GLN A 111 -8.97 -15.42 -3.29
CA GLN A 111 -9.55 -14.49 -4.27
C GLN A 111 -8.58 -13.35 -4.64
N LEU A 112 -7.87 -12.79 -3.66
CA LEU A 112 -6.84 -11.77 -3.87
C LEU A 112 -5.67 -12.31 -4.71
N VAL A 113 -5.18 -13.52 -4.39
CA VAL A 113 -4.07 -14.16 -5.12
C VAL A 113 -4.47 -14.46 -6.57
N THR A 114 -5.72 -14.87 -6.81
CA THR A 114 -6.25 -15.12 -8.16
C THR A 114 -6.69 -13.85 -8.90
N SER A 115 -6.65 -12.68 -8.25
CA SER A 115 -7.14 -11.44 -8.84
C SER A 115 -6.26 -11.02 -10.03
N PRO A 116 -6.86 -10.57 -11.16
CA PRO A 116 -6.10 -10.00 -12.27
C PRO A 116 -5.34 -8.73 -11.88
N PHE A 117 -5.69 -8.10 -10.74
CA PHE A 117 -4.93 -6.97 -10.22
C PHE A 117 -3.46 -7.36 -9.96
N LEU A 118 -3.20 -8.60 -9.54
CA LEU A 118 -1.85 -9.02 -9.14
C LEU A 118 -0.86 -8.99 -10.32
N SER A 119 -1.32 -9.11 -11.57
CA SER A 119 -0.50 -8.97 -12.78
C SER A 119 -0.46 -7.54 -13.34
N THR A 120 -1.25 -6.60 -12.79
CA THR A 120 -1.28 -5.19 -13.26
C THR A 120 0.08 -4.50 -13.25
N PRO A 121 0.99 -4.72 -12.26
CA PRO A 121 2.33 -4.14 -12.30
C PRO A 121 3.16 -4.54 -13.53
N LEU A 122 2.82 -5.64 -14.20
CA LEU A 122 3.53 -6.14 -15.38
C LEU A 122 3.10 -5.43 -16.67
N SER A 123 1.91 -4.82 -16.68
CA SER A 123 1.34 -4.16 -17.87
C SER A 123 1.33 -2.64 -17.79
N GLN A 124 1.65 -2.06 -16.64
CA GLN A 124 1.68 -0.60 -16.45
C GLN A 124 2.83 0.04 -17.24
N ASN A 125 2.48 1.06 -18.03
CA ASN A 125 3.43 1.81 -18.83
C ASN A 125 4.04 2.96 -18.01
N HIS A 126 5.25 3.41 -18.38
CA HIS A 126 5.86 4.59 -17.77
C HIS A 126 5.00 5.87 -17.85
N SER A 127 4.03 5.91 -18.77
CA SER A 127 3.06 7.01 -18.90
C SER A 127 2.04 7.10 -17.78
N ASP A 128 1.82 6.02 -17.02
CA ASP A 128 0.80 5.94 -15.96
C ASP A 128 1.23 6.69 -14.68
N GLY A 129 2.47 7.18 -14.66
CA GLY A 129 3.05 7.97 -13.59
C GLY A 129 3.62 7.13 -12.45
N PRO A 130 4.71 7.60 -11.80
CA PRO A 130 5.43 6.83 -10.78
C PRO A 130 4.57 6.54 -9.53
N THR A 131 3.64 7.44 -9.19
CA THR A 131 2.75 7.28 -8.04
C THR A 131 1.80 6.10 -8.21
N LEU A 132 1.15 5.97 -9.37
CA LEU A 132 0.21 4.89 -9.62
C LEU A 132 0.94 3.54 -9.61
N LEU A 133 2.08 3.45 -10.29
CA LEU A 133 2.92 2.25 -10.28
C LEU A 133 3.36 1.86 -8.86
N SER A 134 3.76 2.83 -8.04
CA SER A 134 4.16 2.60 -6.65
C SER A 134 3.00 2.07 -5.80
N VAL A 135 1.81 2.65 -5.94
CA VAL A 135 0.60 2.20 -5.23
C VAL A 135 0.19 0.80 -5.69
N THR A 136 0.21 0.51 -6.99
CA THR A 136 -0.09 -0.84 -7.50
C THR A 136 0.88 -1.86 -6.91
N ARG A 137 2.19 -1.60 -6.99
CA ARG A 137 3.22 -2.50 -6.43
C ARG A 137 3.08 -2.68 -4.93
N MET A 138 2.75 -1.63 -4.19
CA MET A 138 2.48 -1.70 -2.76
C MET A 138 1.28 -2.60 -2.45
N ILE A 139 0.17 -2.45 -3.16
CA ILE A 139 -1.01 -3.31 -2.98
C ILE A 139 -0.71 -4.76 -3.37
N SER A 140 -0.02 -5.00 -4.49
CA SER A 140 0.44 -6.34 -4.89
C SER A 140 1.34 -6.98 -3.83
N GLY A 141 2.28 -6.21 -3.28
CA GLY A 141 3.11 -6.64 -2.16
C GLY A 141 2.28 -7.00 -0.93
N SER A 142 1.21 -6.23 -0.66
CA SER A 142 0.31 -6.52 0.44
C SER A 142 -0.47 -7.83 0.27
N ILE A 143 -0.93 -8.11 -0.95
CA ILE A 143 -1.57 -9.39 -1.30
C ILE A 143 -0.61 -10.56 -1.09
N LEU A 144 0.62 -10.45 -1.59
CA LEU A 144 1.65 -11.49 -1.41
C LEU A 144 2.00 -11.71 0.06
N HIS A 145 2.06 -10.64 0.85
CA HIS A 145 2.30 -10.74 2.29
C HIS A 145 1.17 -11.47 3.03
N LEU A 146 -0.09 -11.14 2.73
CA LEU A 146 -1.25 -11.85 3.29
C LEU A 146 -1.25 -13.33 2.90
N ALA A 147 -0.93 -13.64 1.64
CA ALA A 147 -0.79 -15.02 1.17
C ALA A 147 0.31 -15.78 1.93
N ALA A 148 1.46 -15.15 2.17
CA ALA A 148 2.55 -15.77 2.94
C ALA A 148 2.15 -16.06 4.40
N LEU A 149 1.45 -15.13 5.06
CA LEU A 149 0.94 -15.34 6.42
C LEU A 149 -0.06 -16.50 6.47
N GLU A 150 -0.96 -16.57 5.49
CA GLU A 150 -1.98 -17.62 5.39
C GLU A 150 -1.36 -18.99 5.15
N VAL A 151 -0.44 -19.09 4.19
CA VAL A 151 0.33 -20.32 3.92
C VAL A 151 1.08 -20.75 5.19
N SER A 152 1.75 -19.83 5.88
CA SER A 152 2.46 -20.15 7.13
C SER A 152 1.51 -20.69 8.21
N SER A 153 0.36 -20.05 8.40
CA SER A 153 -0.66 -20.48 9.36
C SER A 153 -1.24 -21.86 9.04
N LEU A 154 -1.56 -22.13 7.77
CA LEU A 154 -2.11 -23.40 7.31
C LEU A 154 -1.12 -24.55 7.44
N LEU A 155 0.14 -24.33 7.02
CA LEU A 155 1.19 -25.34 7.15
C LEU A 155 1.49 -25.67 8.62
N LYS A 156 1.53 -24.66 9.51
CA LYS A 156 1.69 -24.88 10.95
C LYS A 156 0.56 -25.71 11.57
N SER A 157 -0.64 -25.66 10.99
CA SER A 157 -1.81 -26.42 11.43
C SER A 157 -2.01 -27.74 10.67
N GLY A 158 -1.09 -28.12 9.78
CA GLY A 158 -1.12 -29.38 9.04
C GLY A 158 -2.06 -29.41 7.82
N HIS A 159 -2.49 -28.26 7.33
CA HIS A 159 -3.31 -28.15 6.12
C HIS A 159 -2.42 -27.93 4.89
N PHE A 160 -2.53 -28.79 3.88
CA PHE A 160 -1.64 -28.76 2.70
C PHE A 160 -2.35 -28.39 1.38
N ASN A 161 -3.65 -28.64 1.26
CA ASN A 161 -4.39 -28.39 0.01
C ASN A 161 -4.45 -26.89 -0.33
N GLN A 162 -4.85 -26.05 0.62
CA GLN A 162 -4.94 -24.60 0.40
C GLN A 162 -3.57 -23.95 0.12
N PRO A 163 -2.49 -24.25 0.87
CA PRO A 163 -1.17 -23.75 0.49
C PRO A 163 -0.72 -24.21 -0.89
N HIS A 164 -1.05 -25.44 -1.28
CA HIS A 164 -0.77 -25.93 -2.62
C HIS A 164 -1.48 -25.11 -3.69
N GLU A 165 -2.78 -24.81 -3.52
CA GLU A 165 -3.54 -23.95 -4.45
C GLU A 165 -2.95 -22.54 -4.59
N ILE A 166 -2.55 -21.92 -3.47
CA ILE A 166 -1.89 -20.60 -3.47
C ILE A 166 -0.55 -20.68 -4.21
N TYR A 167 0.27 -21.68 -3.91
CA TYR A 167 1.57 -21.85 -4.58
C TYR A 167 1.41 -22.15 -6.07
N SER A 168 0.48 -23.01 -6.46
CA SER A 168 0.19 -23.30 -7.87
C SER A 168 -0.21 -22.03 -8.60
N THR A 169 -1.09 -21.21 -8.03
CA THR A 169 -1.50 -19.93 -8.64
C THR A 169 -0.32 -18.98 -8.87
N LEU A 170 0.67 -18.96 -7.96
CA LEU A 170 1.80 -18.04 -8.01
C LEU A 170 3.00 -18.55 -8.82
N LEU A 171 3.23 -19.86 -8.83
CA LEU A 171 4.45 -20.50 -9.34
C LEU A 171 4.25 -21.30 -10.63
N GLU A 172 3.02 -21.70 -10.96
CA GLU A 172 2.74 -22.34 -12.24
C GLU A 172 2.72 -21.30 -13.37
N PRO A 173 2.98 -21.74 -14.63
CA PRO A 173 2.93 -20.85 -15.77
C PRO A 173 1.56 -20.18 -15.91
N SER A 174 1.55 -18.85 -16.05
CA SER A 174 0.32 -18.06 -16.18
C SER A 174 0.24 -17.40 -17.54
N GLU A 175 -0.92 -17.51 -18.21
CA GLU A 175 -1.18 -16.84 -19.50
C GLU A 175 -1.01 -15.31 -19.38
N ALA A 176 -1.35 -14.73 -18.22
CA ALA A 176 -1.19 -13.31 -17.96
C ALA A 176 0.27 -12.84 -17.94
N VAL A 177 1.23 -13.75 -17.74
CA VAL A 177 2.67 -13.45 -17.78
C VAL A 177 3.24 -13.69 -19.17
N ILE A 178 2.77 -14.74 -19.84
CA ILE A 178 3.23 -15.15 -21.18
C ILE A 178 2.95 -14.08 -22.24
N SER A 179 1.90 -13.26 -22.05
CA SER A 179 1.58 -12.14 -22.96
C SER A 179 2.48 -10.92 -22.82
N HIS A 180 3.25 -10.79 -21.74
CA HIS A 180 3.99 -9.57 -21.40
C HIS A 180 5.52 -9.72 -21.47
N GLU A 181 6.04 -10.93 -21.34
CA GLU A 181 7.47 -11.19 -21.45
C GLU A 181 7.79 -11.79 -22.83
N GLU A 182 8.54 -11.06 -23.67
CA GLU A 182 9.26 -11.69 -24.79
C GLU A 182 10.19 -12.73 -24.17
N THR A 183 9.92 -14.01 -24.47
CA THR A 183 10.57 -15.19 -23.90
C THR A 183 12.05 -14.97 -23.60
N THR A 184 12.39 -14.63 -22.36
CA THR A 184 13.76 -14.75 -21.86
C THR A 184 14.08 -16.23 -21.88
N GLU A 185 14.95 -16.64 -22.80
CA GLU A 185 15.33 -18.04 -23.02
C GLU A 185 15.67 -18.73 -21.68
N GLY A 186 14.81 -19.67 -21.25
CA GLY A 186 15.03 -20.51 -20.08
C GLY A 186 14.44 -20.02 -18.74
N GLY A 187 13.72 -18.89 -18.70
CA GLY A 187 13.04 -18.42 -17.48
C GLY A 187 11.71 -19.14 -17.19
N VAL A 188 11.38 -19.37 -15.91
CA VAL A 188 10.06 -19.86 -15.51
C VAL A 188 9.06 -18.70 -15.56
N ASN A 189 8.10 -18.76 -16.49
CA ASN A 189 7.07 -17.73 -16.71
C ASN A 189 5.94 -17.81 -15.67
N ASN A 190 6.25 -17.59 -14.40
CA ASN A 190 5.25 -17.53 -13.33
C ASN A 190 5.10 -16.14 -12.74
N LEU A 191 3.93 -15.91 -12.14
CA LEU A 191 3.53 -14.59 -11.66
C LEU A 191 4.48 -14.05 -10.59
N LEU A 192 4.90 -14.90 -9.64
CA LEU A 192 5.76 -14.46 -8.55
C LEU A 192 7.13 -13.97 -9.06
N PHE A 193 7.81 -14.75 -9.90
CA PHE A 193 9.12 -14.35 -10.42
C PHE A 193 9.04 -13.20 -11.40
N SER A 194 7.95 -13.07 -12.15
CA SER A 194 7.71 -11.88 -12.99
C SER A 194 7.54 -10.64 -12.14
N LEU A 195 6.76 -10.68 -11.06
CA LEU A 195 6.62 -9.54 -10.14
C LEU A 195 7.95 -9.15 -9.48
N LEU A 196 8.77 -10.13 -9.10
CA LEU A 196 10.10 -9.87 -8.53
C LEU A 196 11.05 -9.22 -9.55
N ARG A 197 11.03 -9.67 -10.81
CA ARG A 197 11.82 -9.08 -11.89
C ARG A 197 11.40 -7.64 -12.19
N HIS A 198 10.10 -7.37 -12.24
CA HIS A 198 9.56 -6.03 -12.47
C HIS A 198 9.59 -5.14 -11.22
N GLY A 199 9.93 -5.69 -10.05
CA GLY A 199 10.12 -4.94 -8.81
C GLY A 199 11.44 -4.17 -8.74
N HIS A 200 12.37 -4.37 -9.69
CA HIS A 200 13.61 -3.61 -9.74
C HIS A 200 13.32 -2.14 -10.02
N ILE A 201 13.80 -1.26 -9.14
CA ILE A 201 13.79 0.18 -9.33
C ILE A 201 15.23 0.55 -9.67
N ASP A 202 15.48 0.94 -10.92
CA ASP A 202 16.76 1.54 -11.29
C ASP A 202 16.86 2.89 -10.57
N LEU A 203 17.64 2.94 -9.49
CA LEU A 203 17.95 4.15 -8.73
C LEU A 203 18.97 5.04 -9.48
N THR A 204 18.83 5.15 -10.80
CA THR A 204 19.87 5.73 -11.67
C THR A 204 19.76 7.24 -11.84
N GLU A 205 18.68 7.88 -11.39
CA GLU A 205 18.52 9.33 -11.53
C GLU A 205 18.74 10.01 -10.18
N GLU A 206 19.95 10.54 -9.96
CA GLU A 206 20.08 11.73 -9.12
C GLU A 206 19.17 12.78 -9.75
N ILE A 207 18.11 13.17 -9.03
CA ILE A 207 17.19 14.21 -9.49
C ILE A 207 18.02 15.48 -9.67
N ASP A 208 18.28 15.84 -10.93
CA ASP A 208 18.98 17.07 -11.27
C ASP A 208 18.18 18.24 -10.69
N TYR A 209 18.82 19.05 -9.86
CA TYR A 209 18.22 20.25 -9.31
C TYR A 209 17.83 21.18 -10.46
N PRO A 210 16.53 21.50 -10.65
CA PRO A 210 16.13 22.34 -11.75
C PRO A 210 16.66 23.74 -11.52
N ARG A 211 17.13 24.34 -12.61
CA ARG A 211 17.64 25.70 -12.60
C ARG A 211 16.47 26.67 -12.49
N LEU A 212 16.12 27.05 -11.27
CA LEU A 212 15.13 28.08 -11.02
C LEU A 212 15.77 29.46 -11.23
N VAL A 213 15.62 30.03 -12.43
CA VAL A 213 16.27 31.30 -12.86
C VAL A 213 15.98 32.48 -11.93
N HIS A 214 14.86 32.44 -11.21
CA HIS A 214 14.44 33.46 -10.26
C HIS A 214 15.00 33.29 -8.83
N PHE A 215 15.72 32.19 -8.58
CA PHE A 215 16.28 31.88 -7.26
C PHE A 215 17.80 31.84 -7.32
N ASN A 216 18.44 32.24 -6.22
CA ASN A 216 19.88 32.03 -6.06
C ASN A 216 20.16 30.52 -5.91
N ALA A 217 20.88 29.94 -6.86
CA ALA A 217 21.17 28.50 -6.90
C ALA A 217 21.82 27.97 -5.60
N GLN A 218 22.73 28.74 -4.98
CA GLN A 218 23.39 28.31 -3.73
C GLN A 218 22.41 28.30 -2.55
N LYS A 219 21.54 29.31 -2.46
CA LYS A 219 20.48 29.32 -1.43
C LYS A 219 19.47 28.21 -1.65
N LEU A 220 19.14 27.94 -2.92
CA LEU A 220 18.19 26.92 -3.30
C LEU A 220 18.71 25.52 -2.92
N HIS A 221 19.98 25.20 -3.22
CA HIS A 221 20.62 23.96 -2.74
C HIS A 221 20.59 23.83 -1.21
N ALA A 222 20.90 24.92 -0.48
CA ALA A 222 20.83 24.90 0.98
C ALA A 222 19.40 24.64 1.51
N LEU A 223 18.37 25.18 0.85
CA LEU A 223 16.97 24.89 1.17
C LEU A 223 16.65 23.41 0.94
N PHE A 224 17.11 22.83 -0.17
CA PHE A 224 16.90 21.41 -0.46
C PHE A 224 17.57 20.50 0.55
N ASP A 225 18.84 20.76 0.88
CA ASP A 225 19.58 19.97 1.87
C ASP A 225 18.90 20.03 3.25
N THR A 226 18.27 21.16 3.58
CA THR A 226 17.49 21.32 4.82
C THR A 226 16.21 20.49 4.81
N CYS A 227 15.56 20.34 3.65
CA CYS A 227 14.34 19.54 3.49
C CYS A 227 14.63 18.06 3.27
N LYS A 228 15.89 17.67 3.05
CA LYS A 228 16.30 16.30 2.80
C LYS A 228 16.43 15.54 4.13
N THR A 229 15.58 14.54 4.31
CA THR A 229 15.63 13.61 5.44
C THR A 229 15.99 12.22 4.94
N THR A 230 16.86 11.52 5.65
CA THR A 230 17.10 10.09 5.41
C THR A 230 16.19 9.26 6.29
N THR A 231 15.42 8.36 5.69
CA THR A 231 14.62 7.39 6.45
C THR A 231 15.52 6.40 7.19
N VAL A 232 14.94 5.61 8.10
CA VAL A 232 15.63 4.51 8.78
C VAL A 232 16.20 3.44 7.82
N PHE A 233 15.73 3.42 6.57
CA PHE A 233 16.22 2.55 5.50
C PHE A 233 17.33 3.20 4.66
N ASN A 234 17.88 4.34 5.11
CA ASN A 234 18.90 5.11 4.39
C ASN A 234 18.44 5.62 3.01
N ILE A 235 17.13 5.81 2.84
CA ILE A 235 16.55 6.39 1.63
C ILE A 235 16.39 7.89 1.85
N ALA A 236 16.98 8.69 0.96
CA ALA A 236 16.78 10.13 0.97
C ALA A 236 15.36 10.49 0.50
N GLN A 237 14.65 11.30 1.28
CA GLN A 237 13.32 11.82 0.98
C GLN A 237 13.29 13.32 1.24
N TYR A 238 12.45 14.04 0.50
CA TYR A 238 12.24 15.47 0.71
C TYR A 238 10.93 15.71 1.43
N ASP A 239 10.94 16.55 2.46
CA ASP A 239 9.71 17.11 3.02
C ASP A 239 9.16 18.15 2.04
N ILE A 240 8.25 17.70 1.16
CA ILE A 240 7.64 18.52 0.10
C ILE A 240 6.83 19.67 0.70
N LEU A 241 6.18 19.47 1.85
CA LEU A 241 5.36 20.50 2.49
C LEU A 241 6.23 21.60 3.09
N TYR A 242 7.30 21.21 3.78
CA TYR A 242 8.25 22.17 4.32
C TYR A 242 9.02 22.90 3.21
N LEU A 243 9.41 22.18 2.15
CA LEU A 243 10.02 22.77 0.97
C LEU A 243 9.09 23.80 0.31
N HIS A 244 7.81 23.48 0.13
CA HIS A 244 6.81 24.41 -0.39
C HIS A 244 6.67 25.65 0.49
N ALA A 245 6.66 25.49 1.82
CA ALA A 245 6.59 26.61 2.75
C ALA A 245 7.84 27.53 2.65
N LEU A 246 9.03 26.94 2.54
CA LEU A 246 10.28 27.68 2.39
C LEU A 246 10.37 28.40 1.03
N LEU A 247 10.00 27.74 -0.07
CA LEU A 247 9.94 28.34 -1.39
C LEU A 247 8.94 29.50 -1.44
N THR A 248 7.76 29.32 -0.85
CA THR A 248 6.74 30.39 -0.77
C THR A 248 7.27 31.59 0.00
N ARG A 249 7.96 31.36 1.13
CA ARG A 249 8.58 32.42 1.93
C ARG A 249 9.67 33.15 1.15
N GLU A 250 10.52 32.44 0.43
CA GLU A 250 11.57 33.06 -0.38
C GLU A 250 10.97 33.91 -1.51
N ILE A 251 9.93 33.43 -2.20
CA ILE A 251 9.20 34.21 -3.24
C ILE A 251 8.67 35.52 -2.64
N VAL A 252 8.01 35.46 -1.48
CA VAL A 252 7.48 36.67 -0.81
C VAL A 252 8.60 37.63 -0.41
N SER A 253 9.77 37.10 -0.03
CA SER A 253 10.92 37.92 0.37
C SER A 253 11.60 38.67 -0.79
N THR A 254 11.42 38.22 -2.04
CA THR A 254 12.06 38.85 -3.21
C THR A 254 11.50 40.23 -3.58
N GLN A 255 10.37 40.65 -2.98
CA GLN A 255 9.68 41.92 -3.28
C GLN A 255 9.45 42.18 -4.79
N ALA A 256 9.39 41.12 -5.60
CA ALA A 256 9.21 41.23 -7.04
C ALA A 256 7.82 41.83 -7.37
N GLU A 257 7.77 42.75 -8.33
CA GLU A 257 6.53 43.42 -8.77
C GLU A 257 5.49 42.43 -9.32
N ASP A 258 5.92 41.25 -9.78
CA ASP A 258 5.04 40.15 -10.21
C ASP A 258 5.55 38.78 -9.70
N PRO A 259 4.98 38.25 -8.58
CA PRO A 259 5.35 36.95 -8.04
C PRO A 259 4.73 35.77 -8.81
N THR A 260 3.89 36.01 -9.82
CA THR A 260 3.13 34.93 -10.49
C THR A 260 4.02 33.96 -11.26
N ALA A 261 5.09 34.46 -11.89
CA ALA A 261 6.07 33.64 -12.59
C ALA A 261 6.82 32.70 -11.62
N ALA A 262 7.34 33.25 -10.51
CA ALA A 262 8.04 32.46 -9.49
C ALA A 262 7.12 31.43 -8.81
N THR A 263 5.85 31.79 -8.57
CA THR A 263 4.84 30.88 -8.01
C THR A 263 4.48 29.75 -8.96
N ARG A 264 4.32 30.02 -10.26
CA ARG A 264 4.11 28.97 -11.28
C ARG A 264 5.30 28.04 -11.37
N VAL A 265 6.51 28.58 -11.42
CA VAL A 265 7.74 27.78 -11.48
C VAL A 265 7.88 26.90 -10.22
N SER A 266 7.59 27.42 -9.03
CA SER A 266 7.58 26.63 -7.79
C SER A 266 6.55 25.50 -7.80
N ARG A 267 5.37 25.70 -8.42
CA ARG A 267 4.36 24.64 -8.56
C ARG A 267 4.76 23.57 -9.56
N TYR A 268 5.27 23.95 -10.73
CA TYR A 268 5.79 22.99 -11.72
C TYR A 268 6.93 22.17 -11.14
N PHE A 269 7.72 22.78 -10.25
CA PHE A 269 8.82 22.10 -9.61
C PHE A 269 8.38 21.10 -8.53
N LEU A 270 7.40 21.44 -7.69
CA LEU A 270 6.82 20.48 -6.73
C LEU A 270 6.02 19.35 -7.40
N LEU A 271 5.71 19.47 -8.69
CA LEU A 271 5.16 18.38 -9.51
C LEU A 271 6.26 17.47 -10.08
N PHE A 272 7.52 17.90 -10.04
CA PHE A 272 8.68 17.17 -10.56
C PHE A 272 9.40 16.35 -9.48
N ILE A 273 9.29 16.76 -8.21
CA ILE A 273 9.70 15.96 -7.02
C ILE A 273 8.55 15.04 -6.63
#